data_AF-A0A1Q9NYA6-F1
#
_entry.id   AF-A0A1Q9NYA6-F1
#
_cell.length_a   1.000
_cell.length_b   1.000
_cell.length_c   1.000
_cell.angle_alpha   90.00
_cell.angle_beta   90.00
_cell.angle_gamma   90.00
#
_symmetry.space_group_name_H-M   'P 1'
#
loop_
_entity.id
_entity.type
_entity.pdbx_description
1 polymer ?
#
loop_
_entity_poly.entity_id
_entity_poly.type
_entity_poly.pdbx_seq_one_letter_code
_entity_poly.pdbx_strand_id
1 'polypeptide(L)'
;MPERTTVGWFVLIIGLSASIFFFLINEDDNAINMLFLGFYSTISVLFLLRIYFYLHYKATLNEIYFFSLSNIIPTVIFFISPIIPMSKEKIIEISVISLQGPEFEQTNLQIGILSILAFPYLIFSTILLIRSFTHYKFIRLTPHSERGPSAEFSAILTFFIFGILLIVATQQSKDLLSLIYGLFYLFSGIGFLFGR
;
A
#
# COMPACT_ATOMS: atom_id res chain seq x y z
N MET A 1 9.24 14.63 30.56
CA MET A 1 8.53 14.81 29.27
C MET A 1 7.40 13.78 29.00
N PRO A 2 6.48 13.46 29.94
CA PRO A 2 5.31 12.60 29.65
C PRO A 2 3.99 13.34 29.35
N GLU A 3 3.90 14.65 29.60
CA GLU A 3 2.64 15.42 29.49
C GLU A 3 2.29 15.84 28.05
N ARG A 4 3.29 16.08 27.19
CA ARG A 4 3.05 16.46 25.78
C ARG A 4 2.53 15.30 24.93
N THR A 5 2.93 14.07 25.25
CA THR A 5 2.45 12.87 24.56
C THR A 5 0.99 12.57 24.92
N THR A 6 0.58 12.80 26.17
CA THR A 6 -0.81 12.57 26.62
C THR A 6 -1.80 13.54 25.99
N VAL A 7 -1.45 14.83 25.87
CA VAL A 7 -2.31 15.82 25.18
C VAL A 7 -2.45 15.46 23.69
N GLY A 8 -1.37 15.07 23.02
CA GLY A 8 -1.41 14.63 21.62
C GLY A 8 -2.33 13.43 21.40
N TRP A 9 -2.23 12.39 22.25
CA TRP A 9 -3.13 11.24 22.20
C TRP A 9 -4.58 11.62 22.44
N PHE A 10 -4.85 12.53 23.37
CA PHE A 10 -6.20 12.97 23.70
C PHE A 10 -6.85 13.73 22.52
N VAL A 11 -6.10 14.63 21.88
CA VAL A 11 -6.55 15.35 20.68
C VAL A 11 -6.82 14.38 19.53
N LEU A 12 -5.96 13.37 19.35
CA LEU A 12 -6.10 12.36 18.29
C LEU A 12 -7.34 11.47 18.51
N ILE A 13 -7.58 11.04 19.75
CA ILE A 13 -8.78 10.27 20.13
C ILE A 13 -10.04 11.11 19.93
N ILE A 14 -10.07 12.36 20.39
CA ILE A 14 -11.23 13.24 20.22
C ILE A 14 -11.50 13.49 18.74
N GLY A 15 -10.46 13.78 17.93
CA GLY A 15 -10.60 13.98 16.49
C GLY A 15 -11.15 12.74 15.79
N LEU A 16 -10.63 11.56 16.14
CA LEU A 16 -11.12 10.27 15.63
C LEU A 16 -12.58 10.03 15.98
N SER A 17 -12.92 10.16 17.26
CA SER A 17 -14.28 9.97 17.74
C SER A 17 -15.26 10.98 17.12
N ALA A 18 -14.84 12.24 16.96
CA ALA A 18 -15.66 13.27 16.33
C ALA A 18 -15.92 12.95 14.85
N SER A 19 -14.89 12.60 14.07
CA SER A 19 -15.08 12.23 12.66
C SER A 19 -15.94 10.99 12.47
N ILE A 20 -15.80 9.97 13.33
CA ILE A 20 -16.66 8.79 13.31
C ILE A 20 -18.11 9.17 13.65
N PHE A 21 -18.32 10.02 14.67
CA PHE A 21 -19.63 10.50 15.06
C PHE A 21 -20.32 11.30 13.94
N PHE A 22 -19.60 12.25 13.32
CA PHE A 22 -20.12 13.04 12.20
C PHE A 22 -20.48 12.19 10.99
N PHE A 23 -19.70 11.13 10.72
CA PHE A 23 -20.05 10.18 9.67
C PHE A 23 -21.33 9.39 10.01
N LEU A 24 -21.39 8.78 11.21
CA LEU A 24 -22.51 7.90 11.58
C LEU A 24 -23.84 8.63 11.77
N ILE A 25 -23.81 9.89 12.23
CA ILE A 25 -25.01 10.63 12.60
C ILE A 25 -25.44 11.65 11.54
N ASN A 26 -24.48 12.31 10.87
CA ASN A 26 -24.78 13.37 9.91
C ASN A 26 -24.57 12.94 8.45
N GLU A 27 -24.19 11.68 8.19
CA GLU A 27 -23.87 11.16 6.85
C GLU A 27 -22.86 12.05 6.09
N ASP A 28 -21.98 12.73 6.82
CA ASP A 28 -21.05 13.69 6.23
C ASP A 28 -19.85 12.97 5.60
N ASP A 29 -19.89 12.80 4.28
CA ASP A 29 -18.82 12.22 3.47
C ASP A 29 -17.47 12.94 3.68
N ASN A 30 -17.48 14.24 3.99
CA ASN A 30 -16.25 14.99 4.26
C ASN A 30 -15.58 14.54 5.56
N ALA A 31 -16.35 14.10 6.55
CA ALA A 31 -15.81 13.61 7.82
C ALA A 31 -14.99 12.31 7.61
N ILE A 32 -15.45 11.41 6.73
CA ILE A 32 -14.68 10.22 6.34
C ILE A 32 -13.42 10.60 5.59
N ASN A 33 -13.54 11.51 4.61
CA ASN A 33 -12.39 11.95 3.81
C ASN A 33 -11.31 12.58 4.72
N MET A 34 -11.70 13.44 5.67
CA MET A 34 -10.79 14.03 6.64
C MET A 34 -10.15 12.99 7.57
N LEU A 35 -10.92 12.02 8.06
CA LEU A 35 -10.41 10.93 8.90
C LEU A 35 -9.40 10.07 8.13
N PHE A 36 -9.72 9.70 6.89
CA PHE A 36 -8.81 8.97 6.02
C PHE A 36 -7.54 9.77 5.76
N LEU A 37 -7.63 11.05 5.37
CA LEU A 37 -6.47 11.89 5.10
C LEU A 37 -5.60 12.10 6.35
N GLY A 38 -6.21 12.21 7.53
CA GLY A 38 -5.51 12.29 8.80
C GLY A 38 -4.71 11.02 9.12
N PHE A 39 -5.35 9.85 8.97
CA PHE A 39 -4.66 8.56 9.12
C PHE A 39 -3.57 8.34 8.09
N TYR A 40 -3.89 8.60 6.82
CA TYR A 40 -2.97 8.49 5.70
C TYR A 40 -1.73 9.35 5.95
N SER A 41 -1.91 10.63 6.28
CA SER A 41 -0.79 11.56 6.54
C SER A 41 0.07 11.10 7.72
N THR A 42 -0.55 10.60 8.80
CA THR A 42 0.17 10.05 9.96
C THR A 42 1.02 8.84 9.55
N ILE A 43 0.44 7.92 8.78
CA ILE A 43 1.14 6.75 8.25
C ILE A 43 2.25 7.17 7.28
N SER A 44 2.03 8.17 6.41
CA SER A 44 3.05 8.71 5.50
C SER A 44 4.24 9.25 6.26
N VAL A 45 4.01 10.08 7.27
CA VAL A 45 5.08 10.67 8.09
C VAL A 45 5.86 9.58 8.80
N LEU A 46 5.18 8.61 9.44
CA LEU A 46 5.85 7.49 10.10
C LEU A 46 6.66 6.62 9.14
N PHE A 47 6.11 6.35 7.95
CA PHE A 47 6.79 5.59 6.91
C PHE A 47 8.05 6.31 6.41
N LEU A 48 7.95 7.61 6.10
CA LEU A 48 9.08 8.41 5.64
C LEU A 48 10.15 8.59 6.72
N LEU A 49 9.76 8.88 7.97
CA LEU A 49 10.69 8.95 9.11
C LEU A 49 11.42 7.63 9.31
N ARG A 50 10.72 6.50 9.14
CA ARG A 50 11.33 5.19 9.24
C ARG A 50 12.29 4.93 8.10
N ILE A 51 11.92 5.18 6.83
CA ILE A 51 12.86 5.06 5.71
C ILE A 51 14.10 5.93 5.94
N TYR A 52 13.91 7.19 6.34
CA TYR A 52 15.01 8.09 6.66
C TYR A 52 15.91 7.54 7.77
N PHE A 53 15.33 7.04 8.85
CA PHE A 53 16.07 6.40 9.94
C PHE A 53 16.90 5.21 9.43
N TYR A 54 16.30 4.30 8.65
CA TYR A 54 17.04 3.14 8.12
C TYR A 54 18.18 3.55 7.18
N LEU A 55 17.96 4.55 6.32
CA LEU A 55 18.98 5.07 5.41
C LEU A 55 20.11 5.77 6.17
N HIS A 56 19.78 6.60 7.17
CA HIS A 56 20.76 7.38 7.94
C HIS A 56 21.64 6.49 8.83
N TYR A 57 21.02 5.57 9.57
CA TYR A 57 21.73 4.69 10.50
C TYR A 57 22.31 3.43 9.85
N LYS A 58 22.21 3.31 8.52
CA LYS A 58 22.60 2.11 7.75
C LYS A 58 22.03 0.82 8.35
N ALA A 59 20.83 0.90 8.93
CA ALA A 59 20.17 -0.26 9.50
C ALA A 59 19.86 -1.26 8.38
N THR A 60 19.97 -2.55 8.70
CA THR A 60 19.76 -3.60 7.70
C THR A 60 18.30 -3.59 7.23
N LEU A 61 18.08 -3.28 5.96
CA LEU A 61 16.76 -3.30 5.31
C LEU A 61 16.22 -4.73 5.06
N ASN A 62 16.85 -5.75 5.66
CA ASN A 62 16.54 -7.16 5.44
C ASN A 62 15.55 -7.73 6.45
N GLU A 63 14.74 -6.90 7.10
CA GLU A 63 13.77 -7.33 8.10
C GLU A 63 12.39 -7.61 7.49
N ILE A 64 11.76 -8.71 7.91
CA ILE A 64 10.42 -9.13 7.42
C ILE A 64 9.36 -8.08 7.64
N TYR A 65 9.41 -7.45 8.81
CA TYR A 65 8.50 -6.39 9.18
C TYR A 65 8.61 -5.20 8.23
N PHE A 66 9.83 -4.85 7.82
CA PHE A 66 10.09 -3.67 6.99
C PHE A 66 9.46 -3.81 5.61
N PHE A 67 9.67 -4.95 4.93
CA PHE A 67 9.08 -5.15 3.60
C PHE A 67 7.59 -5.50 3.64
N SER A 68 7.12 -6.15 4.71
CA SER A 68 5.68 -6.38 4.87
C SER A 68 4.97 -5.03 4.97
N LEU A 69 5.45 -4.13 5.83
CA LEU A 69 4.84 -2.82 6.02
C LEU A 69 4.88 -1.96 4.76
N SER A 70 5.97 -2.03 3.98
CA SER A 70 6.10 -1.25 2.75
C SER A 70 5.01 -1.62 1.72
N ASN A 71 4.66 -2.90 1.60
CA ASN A 71 3.63 -3.34 0.64
C ASN A 71 2.21 -3.37 1.21
N ILE A 72 2.05 -3.57 2.53
CA ILE A 72 0.73 -3.57 3.18
C ILE A 72 0.05 -2.22 3.03
N ILE A 73 0.77 -1.11 3.21
CA ILE A 73 0.17 0.24 3.15
C ILE A 73 -0.54 0.50 1.81
N PRO A 74 0.13 0.41 0.64
CA PRO A 74 -0.54 0.65 -0.63
C PRO A 74 -1.65 -0.37 -0.91
N THR A 75 -1.45 -1.65 -0.57
CA THR A 75 -2.50 -2.66 -0.73
C THR A 75 -3.74 -2.34 0.09
N VAL A 76 -3.59 -1.95 1.36
CA VAL A 76 -4.70 -1.53 2.21
C VAL A 76 -5.43 -0.34 1.61
N ILE A 77 -4.71 0.67 1.11
CA ILE A 77 -5.31 1.85 0.46
C ILE A 77 -6.21 1.42 -0.71
N PHE A 78 -5.77 0.50 -1.57
CA PHE A 78 -6.59 0.00 -2.67
C PHE A 78 -7.83 -0.77 -2.19
N PHE A 79 -7.70 -1.62 -1.15
CA PHE A 79 -8.84 -2.40 -0.63
C PHE A 79 -9.88 -1.55 0.07
N ILE A 80 -9.48 -0.51 0.81
CA ILE A 80 -10.43 0.40 1.47
C ILE A 80 -10.99 1.45 0.52
N SER A 81 -10.39 1.60 -0.67
CA SER A 81 -10.79 2.63 -1.63
C SER A 81 -12.29 2.67 -1.92
N PRO A 82 -13.01 1.54 -2.13
CA PRO A 82 -14.44 1.60 -2.47
C PRO A 82 -15.33 2.20 -1.37
N ILE A 83 -14.83 2.25 -0.13
CA ILE A 83 -15.56 2.73 1.05
C ILE A 83 -15.37 4.24 1.24
N ILE A 84 -14.27 4.80 0.72
CA ILE A 84 -13.93 6.22 0.91
C ILE A 84 -14.61 7.06 -0.18
N PRO A 85 -15.47 8.04 0.15
CA PRO A 85 -16.20 8.82 -0.84
C PRO A 85 -15.31 9.49 -1.91
N MET A 86 -14.16 10.06 -1.52
CA MET A 86 -13.25 10.71 -2.49
C MET A 86 -12.62 9.74 -3.51
N SER A 87 -12.74 8.41 -3.31
CA SER A 87 -12.28 7.43 -4.31
C SER A 87 -13.15 7.38 -5.55
N LYS A 88 -14.41 7.82 -5.42
CA LYS A 88 -15.38 7.90 -6.53
C LYS A 88 -15.04 9.03 -7.49
N GLU A 89 -14.23 10.01 -7.06
CA GLU A 89 -13.70 11.06 -7.91
C GLU A 89 -12.62 10.47 -8.84
N LYS A 90 -12.96 10.38 -10.12
CA LYS A 90 -12.07 9.85 -11.16
C LYS A 90 -11.20 10.97 -11.71
N ILE A 91 -9.89 10.77 -11.70
CA ILE A 91 -8.95 11.71 -12.34
C ILE A 91 -8.81 11.37 -13.82
N ILE A 92 -8.72 10.07 -14.13
CA ILE A 92 -8.64 9.54 -15.49
C ILE A 92 -9.58 8.34 -15.57
N GLU A 93 -10.40 8.25 -16.61
CA GLU A 93 -11.20 7.07 -16.94
C GLU A 93 -10.80 6.56 -18.32
N ILE A 94 -10.50 5.27 -18.41
CA ILE A 94 -10.11 4.57 -19.63
C ILE A 94 -11.11 3.44 -19.84
N SER A 95 -11.88 3.53 -20.92
CA SER A 95 -12.75 2.45 -21.35
C SER A 95 -11.93 1.39 -22.07
N VAL A 96 -11.83 0.20 -21.48
CA VAL A 96 -11.24 -0.96 -22.11
C VAL A 96 -12.38 -1.79 -22.71
N ILE A 97 -12.37 -1.92 -24.03
CA ILE A 97 -13.33 -2.78 -24.73
C ILE A 97 -12.90 -4.23 -24.50
N SER A 98 -13.70 -5.00 -23.78
CA SER A 98 -13.53 -6.45 -23.71
C SER A 98 -13.81 -7.06 -25.08
N LEU A 99 -12.86 -7.83 -25.60
CA LEU A 99 -13.01 -8.56 -26.88
C LEU A 99 -13.69 -9.93 -26.70
N GLN A 100 -14.27 -10.23 -25.53
CA GLN A 100 -14.95 -11.50 -25.27
C GLN A 100 -16.46 -11.29 -24.98
N GLY A 101 -17.30 -11.62 -25.96
CA GLY A 101 -18.77 -11.69 -25.84
C GLY A 101 -19.52 -11.19 -27.09
N PRO A 102 -20.75 -11.67 -27.36
CA PRO A 102 -21.58 -11.21 -28.49
C PRO A 102 -22.11 -9.76 -28.30
N GLU A 103 -22.04 -9.25 -27.07
CA GLU A 103 -22.23 -7.85 -26.73
C GLU A 103 -20.89 -7.37 -26.14
N PHE A 104 -20.25 -6.40 -26.77
CA PHE A 104 -18.96 -5.87 -26.32
C PHE A 104 -19.13 -5.19 -24.95
N GLU A 105 -18.94 -5.91 -23.85
CA GLU A 105 -19.00 -5.34 -22.51
C GLU A 105 -17.82 -4.37 -22.32
N GLN A 106 -18.12 -3.08 -22.27
CA GLN A 106 -17.14 -2.05 -21.95
C GLN A 106 -16.79 -2.13 -20.46
N THR A 107 -15.55 -2.48 -20.16
CA THR A 107 -15.02 -2.40 -18.80
C THR A 107 -14.29 -1.08 -18.63
N ASN A 108 -14.84 -0.17 -17.82
CA ASN A 108 -14.17 1.09 -17.51
C ASN A 108 -13.19 0.88 -16.37
N LEU A 109 -11.90 1.10 -16.66
CA LEU A 109 -10.85 1.22 -15.66
C LEU A 109 -10.63 2.70 -15.36
N GLN A 110 -10.28 3.03 -14.12
CA GLN A 110 -10.10 4.40 -13.68
C GLN A 110 -8.79 4.57 -12.91
N ILE A 111 -8.28 5.79 -12.84
CA ILE A 111 -7.25 6.19 -11.90
C ILE A 111 -7.92 7.16 -10.92
N GLY A 112 -8.14 6.68 -9.70
CA GLY A 112 -8.71 7.49 -8.61
C GLY A 112 -7.65 8.26 -7.82
N ILE A 113 -8.10 9.23 -7.03
CA ILE A 113 -7.24 10.02 -6.11
C ILE A 113 -6.43 9.10 -5.18
N LEU A 114 -7.08 8.08 -4.61
CA LEU A 114 -6.45 7.15 -3.68
C LEU A 114 -5.30 6.35 -4.30
N SER A 115 -5.39 6.06 -5.58
CA SER A 115 -4.39 5.31 -6.32
C SER A 115 -3.15 6.17 -6.56
N ILE A 116 -3.33 7.47 -6.77
CA ILE A 116 -2.23 8.44 -6.79
C ILE A 116 -1.60 8.58 -5.40
N LEU A 117 -2.39 8.53 -4.32
CA LEU A 117 -1.86 8.54 -2.96
C LEU A 117 -1.08 7.25 -2.63
N ALA A 118 -1.50 6.09 -3.14
CA ALA A 118 -0.77 4.83 -2.98
C ALA A 118 0.53 4.79 -3.81
N PHE A 119 0.61 5.56 -4.90
CA PHE A 119 1.70 5.48 -5.89
C PHE A 119 3.11 5.73 -5.32
N PRO A 120 3.38 6.78 -4.51
CA PRO A 120 4.68 6.95 -3.87
C PRO A 120 5.09 5.74 -3.03
N TYR A 121 4.16 5.14 -2.28
CA TYR A 121 4.46 3.95 -1.49
C TYR A 121 4.84 2.78 -2.36
N LEU A 122 4.14 2.54 -3.46
CA LEU A 122 4.46 1.45 -4.39
C LEU A 122 5.86 1.62 -4.97
N ILE A 123 6.23 2.84 -5.38
CA ILE A 123 7.58 3.12 -5.91
C ILE A 123 8.64 2.86 -4.85
N PHE A 124 8.54 3.50 -3.68
CA PHE A 124 9.55 3.35 -2.64
C PHE A 124 9.66 1.89 -2.16
N SER A 125 8.53 1.21 -2.01
CA SER A 125 8.47 -0.19 -1.59
C SER A 125 9.11 -1.11 -2.62
N THR A 126 8.84 -0.91 -3.91
CA THR A 126 9.45 -1.69 -4.99
C THR A 126 10.97 -1.54 -5.01
N ILE A 127 11.47 -0.30 -4.92
CA ILE A 127 12.92 -0.02 -4.91
C ILE A 127 13.58 -0.69 -3.69
N LEU A 128 12.95 -0.57 -2.52
CA LEU A 128 13.45 -1.16 -1.29
C LEU A 128 13.45 -2.70 -1.33
N LEU A 129 12.39 -3.32 -1.87
CA LEU A 129 12.28 -4.76 -2.06
C LEU A 129 13.39 -5.29 -2.97
N ILE A 130 13.53 -4.70 -4.17
CA ILE A 130 14.54 -5.12 -5.14
C ILE A 130 15.93 -5.00 -4.51
N ARG A 131 16.24 -3.87 -3.86
CA ARG A 131 17.51 -3.69 -3.16
C ARG A 131 17.72 -4.73 -2.07
N SER A 132 16.70 -5.02 -1.26
CA SER A 132 16.82 -5.98 -0.18
C SER A 132 17.05 -7.40 -0.70
N PHE A 133 16.31 -7.84 -1.71
CA PHE A 133 16.44 -9.21 -2.23
C PHE A 133 17.69 -9.44 -3.08
N THR A 134 18.23 -8.38 -3.69
CA THR A 134 19.49 -8.46 -4.45
C THR A 134 20.74 -8.35 -3.56
N HIS A 135 20.65 -7.60 -2.46
CA HIS A 135 21.82 -7.33 -1.61
C HIS A 135 22.00 -8.35 -0.48
N TYR A 136 20.91 -8.90 0.06
CA TYR A 136 20.95 -9.82 1.19
C TYR A 136 20.71 -11.26 0.76
N LYS A 137 21.46 -12.20 1.34
CA LYS A 137 21.28 -13.63 1.07
C LYS A 137 20.06 -14.22 1.77
N PHE A 138 19.69 -13.66 2.92
CA PHE A 138 18.56 -14.07 3.72
C PHE A 138 17.85 -12.87 4.33
N ILE A 139 16.60 -13.09 4.67
CA ILE A 139 15.71 -12.14 5.31
C ILE A 139 15.64 -12.46 6.80
N ARG A 140 15.85 -11.46 7.64
CA ARG A 140 15.72 -11.55 9.11
C ARG A 140 14.26 -11.45 9.53
N LEU A 141 13.84 -12.32 10.45
CA LEU A 141 12.51 -12.26 11.04
C LEU A 141 12.39 -11.14 12.08
N THR A 142 13.47 -10.86 12.79
CA THR A 142 13.56 -9.79 13.80
C THR A 142 14.92 -9.08 13.68
N PRO A 143 15.08 -7.87 14.24
CA PRO A 143 16.34 -7.13 14.16
C PRO A 143 17.56 -7.91 14.69
N HIS A 144 17.33 -8.80 15.66
CA HIS A 144 18.37 -9.61 16.30
C HIS A 144 18.55 -11.00 15.69
N SER A 145 17.77 -11.36 14.67
CA SER A 145 17.87 -12.68 14.05
C SER A 145 19.09 -12.79 13.15
N GLU A 146 19.95 -13.78 13.39
CA GLU A 146 21.10 -14.08 12.53
C GLU A 146 20.75 -14.99 11.34
N ARG A 147 19.53 -15.53 11.31
CA ARG A 147 19.03 -16.45 10.27
C ARG A 147 17.62 -16.07 9.82
N GLY A 148 17.23 -16.61 8.67
CA GLY A 148 15.85 -16.60 8.21
C GLY A 148 15.73 -17.15 6.79
N PRO A 149 14.56 -17.02 6.16
CA PRO A 149 14.33 -17.57 4.83
C PRO A 149 15.27 -16.95 3.79
N SER A 150 15.54 -17.70 2.72
CA SER A 150 16.32 -17.16 1.61
C SER A 150 15.64 -15.92 1.03
N ALA A 151 16.47 -14.97 0.58
CA ALA A 151 15.96 -13.75 -0.04
C ALA A 151 15.14 -14.06 -1.30
N GLU A 152 15.58 -15.03 -2.11
CA GLU A 152 14.85 -15.50 -3.29
C GLU A 152 13.45 -16.02 -2.95
N PHE A 153 13.35 -16.94 -1.99
CA PHE A 153 12.06 -17.50 -1.57
C PHE A 153 11.13 -16.41 -1.04
N SER A 154 11.69 -15.51 -0.21
CA SER A 154 10.94 -14.39 0.35
C SER A 154 10.51 -13.39 -0.73
N ALA A 155 11.34 -13.17 -1.76
CA ALA A 155 11.03 -12.32 -2.90
C ALA A 155 9.85 -12.87 -3.68
N ILE A 156 9.94 -14.15 -4.10
CA ILE A 156 8.90 -14.85 -4.82
C ILE A 156 7.58 -14.74 -4.04
N LEU A 157 7.59 -15.14 -2.77
CA LEU A 157 6.39 -15.11 -1.94
C LEU A 157 5.79 -13.70 -1.85
N THR A 158 6.62 -12.69 -1.59
CA THR A 158 6.17 -11.29 -1.46
C THR A 158 5.58 -10.78 -2.77
N PHE A 159 6.30 -10.95 -3.88
CA PHE A 159 5.86 -10.49 -5.20
C PHE A 159 4.56 -11.18 -5.65
N PHE A 160 4.43 -12.49 -5.46
CA PHE A 160 3.20 -13.20 -5.81
C PHE A 160 2.03 -12.81 -4.92
N ILE A 161 2.19 -12.78 -3.60
CA ILE A 161 1.10 -12.43 -2.68
C ILE A 161 0.59 -11.02 -2.97
N PHE A 162 1.47 -10.02 -3.00
CA PHE A 162 1.05 -8.64 -3.23
C PHE A 162 0.59 -8.40 -4.66
N GLY A 163 1.18 -9.09 -5.65
CA GLY A 163 0.71 -9.05 -7.04
C GLY A 163 -0.72 -9.55 -7.19
N ILE A 164 -1.05 -10.71 -6.60
CA ILE A 164 -2.41 -11.25 -6.59
C ILE A 164 -3.35 -10.29 -5.85
N LEU A 165 -2.97 -9.80 -4.67
CA LEU A 165 -3.80 -8.89 -3.88
C LEU A 165 -4.14 -7.60 -4.64
N LEU A 166 -3.19 -7.02 -5.39
CA LEU A 166 -3.42 -5.83 -6.21
C LEU A 166 -4.30 -6.11 -7.44
N ILE A 167 -4.19 -7.29 -8.04
CA ILE A 167 -5.12 -7.70 -9.12
C ILE A 167 -6.53 -7.89 -8.58
N VAL A 168 -6.68 -8.51 -7.41
CA VAL A 168 -7.99 -8.64 -6.74
C VAL A 168 -8.55 -7.26 -6.38
N ALA A 169 -7.71 -6.35 -5.87
CA ALA A 169 -8.13 -4.99 -5.57
C ALA A 169 -8.58 -4.22 -6.82
N THR A 170 -8.02 -4.53 -8.01
CA THR A 170 -8.49 -3.99 -9.29
C THR A 170 -9.93 -4.38 -9.56
N GLN A 171 -10.32 -5.64 -9.31
CA GLN A 171 -11.70 -6.08 -9.55
C GLN A 171 -12.71 -5.34 -8.67
N GLN A 172 -12.29 -4.94 -7.46
CA GLN A 172 -13.15 -4.22 -6.51
C GLN A 172 -13.23 -2.73 -6.80
N SER A 173 -12.09 -2.10 -7.09
CA SER A 173 -11.97 -0.63 -7.25
C SER A 173 -12.06 -0.16 -8.71
N LYS A 174 -12.00 -1.09 -9.67
CA LYS A 174 -11.80 -0.84 -11.10
C LYS A 174 -10.56 0.01 -11.39
N ASP A 175 -9.56 -0.04 -10.51
CA ASP A 175 -8.41 0.85 -10.58
C ASP A 175 -7.30 0.33 -11.50
N LEU A 176 -6.92 1.14 -12.49
CA LEU A 176 -5.89 0.80 -13.48
C LEU A 176 -4.49 0.72 -12.86
N LEU A 177 -4.14 1.59 -11.91
CA LEU A 177 -2.81 1.55 -11.29
C LEU A 177 -2.66 0.25 -10.49
N SER A 178 -3.69 -0.14 -9.72
CA SER A 178 -3.69 -1.43 -9.02
C SER A 178 -3.42 -2.60 -9.98
N LEU A 179 -4.00 -2.57 -11.18
CA LEU A 179 -3.78 -3.61 -12.20
C LEU A 179 -2.35 -3.62 -12.71
N ILE A 180 -1.84 -2.45 -13.12
CA ILE A 180 -0.49 -2.30 -13.66
C ILE A 180 0.54 -2.77 -12.63
N TYR A 181 0.39 -2.34 -11.37
CA TYR A 181 1.29 -2.75 -10.30
C TYR A 181 1.13 -4.23 -9.94
N GLY A 182 -0.09 -4.75 -9.91
CA GLY A 182 -0.32 -6.17 -9.67
C GLY A 182 0.36 -7.05 -10.71
N LEU A 183 0.24 -6.70 -11.99
CA LEU A 183 0.96 -7.37 -13.07
C LEU A 183 2.48 -7.21 -12.94
N PHE A 184 2.97 -6.00 -12.67
CA PHE A 184 4.40 -5.77 -12.44
C PHE A 184 4.96 -6.65 -11.31
N TYR A 185 4.24 -6.78 -10.19
CA TYR A 185 4.62 -7.65 -9.08
C TYR A 185 4.62 -9.13 -9.48
N LEU A 186 3.58 -9.60 -10.18
CA LEU A 186 3.55 -10.98 -10.68
C LEU A 186 4.73 -11.27 -11.63
N PHE A 187 4.98 -10.41 -12.61
CA PHE A 187 6.09 -10.58 -13.54
C PHE A 187 7.45 -10.49 -12.84
N SER A 188 7.59 -9.64 -11.82
CA SER A 188 8.80 -9.59 -10.99
C SER A 188 9.00 -10.90 -10.23
N GLY A 189 7.94 -11.47 -9.64
CA GLY A 189 7.99 -12.77 -8.95
C GLY A 189 8.39 -13.91 -9.91
N ILE A 190 7.85 -13.89 -11.13
CA ILE A 190 8.25 -14.80 -12.22
C ILE A 190 9.73 -14.60 -12.57
N GLY A 191 10.19 -13.35 -12.70
CA GLY A 191 11.59 -13.03 -12.96
C GLY A 191 12.55 -13.60 -11.91
N PHE A 192 12.18 -13.55 -10.63
CA PHE A 192 12.96 -14.18 -9.54
C PHE A 192 12.96 -15.72 -9.60
N LEU A 193 11.93 -16.36 -10.16
CA LEU A 193 11.91 -17.81 -10.36
C LEU A 193 12.85 -18.26 -11.49
N PHE A 194 12.92 -17.47 -12.57
CA PHE A 194 13.66 -17.83 -13.79
C PHE A 194 15.04 -17.19 -13.91
N GLY A 195 15.37 -16.18 -13.10
CA GLY A 195 16.63 -15.42 -13.13
C GLY A 195 17.86 -16.18 -12.61
N ARG A 196 17.92 -17.49 -12.82
CA ARG A 196 19.14 -18.29 -12.70
C ARG A 196 19.96 -18.20 -13.98
#